data_AF-A0A7J6IB45-F1
#
_entry.id   AF-A0A7J6IB45-F1
#
_cell.length_a   1.000
_cell.length_b   1.000
_cell.length_c   1.000
_cell.angle_alpha   90.00
_cell.angle_beta   90.00
_cell.angle_gamma   90.00
#
_symmetry.space_group_name_H-M   'P 1'
#
loop_
_entity.id
_entity.type
_entity.pdbx_description
1 polymer ?
#
loop_
_entity_poly.entity_id
_entity_poly.type
_entity_poly.pdbx_seq_one_letter_code
_entity_poly.pdbx_strand_id
1 'polypeptide(L)'
;MGLFPFFSFSLFTICIIFSSLQNSILGCSDLIKQSCKNATNDDPNSTYDFCIKILGENPKSNKAKTIEELALATIDLTICNATKVVSTISKVMRLKVLKTSYGNACLKDCLSIYSDAISALREAKRAIRIKDFKKASVEISSAVDAPSTCEDGFNEAQGEVCPISKENNLFFQHTVVSLAFNNMDEKSEVFSYNFCRASLQNVPITDAITNLQGLALVAMELALDNASSTILTIKNILEDNNNNIIVATTKNDLDPFLEIRLKDCLDLYSDAVTTLVEAIEAFMNQNYETARVWLSAVMEASSTCEEGFKERSSGEEGDDVAESPLVKENYGLFQLSDIALCIATLLTFS
;
A
#
# COMPACT_ATOMS: atom_id res chain seq x y z
N MET A 1 65.14 27.26 6.92
CA MET A 1 63.92 27.77 6.27
C MET A 1 63.43 26.66 5.36
N GLY A 2 62.56 25.74 5.79
CA GLY A 2 61.24 25.99 6.36
C GLY A 2 60.19 25.62 5.30
N LEU A 3 60.18 24.35 4.85
CA LEU A 3 59.15 23.79 3.98
C LEU A 3 58.04 23.22 4.87
N PHE A 4 56.94 23.95 4.96
CA PHE A 4 55.65 23.58 5.55
C PHE A 4 54.55 24.02 4.54
N PRO A 5 53.31 23.52 4.56
CA PRO A 5 52.90 22.12 4.49
C PRO A 5 51.66 21.99 3.57
N PHE A 6 51.81 21.90 2.24
CA PHE A 6 50.64 21.85 1.35
C PHE A 6 49.91 20.49 1.31
N PHE A 7 50.52 19.43 1.84
CA PHE A 7 49.91 18.09 1.88
C PHE A 7 48.93 17.86 3.05
N SER A 8 48.88 18.74 4.05
CA SER A 8 47.97 18.56 5.20
C SER A 8 46.54 19.02 4.93
N PHE A 9 46.32 19.95 3.99
CA PHE A 9 44.98 20.50 3.72
C PHE A 9 44.14 19.57 2.84
N SER A 10 44.79 18.82 1.92
CA SER A 10 44.12 17.88 1.02
C SER A 10 43.61 16.61 1.73
N LEU A 11 44.23 16.18 2.83
CA LEU A 11 43.70 15.06 3.63
C LEU A 11 42.54 15.51 4.52
N PHE A 12 42.54 16.76 4.99
CA PHE A 12 41.51 17.28 5.88
C PHE A 12 40.16 17.49 5.14
N THR A 13 40.20 17.91 3.88
CA THR A 13 38.99 18.00 3.04
C THR A 13 38.41 16.63 2.67
N ILE A 14 39.25 15.60 2.44
CA ILE A 14 38.77 14.23 2.19
C ILE A 14 38.15 13.61 3.45
N CYS A 15 38.70 13.89 4.65
CA CYS A 15 38.10 13.46 5.92
C CYS A 15 36.75 14.14 6.21
N ILE A 16 36.54 15.38 5.79
CA ILE A 16 35.23 16.06 5.93
C ILE A 16 34.21 15.46 4.97
N ILE A 17 34.60 15.11 3.73
CA ILE A 17 33.70 14.45 2.76
C ILE A 17 33.33 13.03 3.22
N PHE A 18 34.27 12.26 3.80
CA PHE A 18 33.99 10.94 4.36
C PHE A 18 33.19 10.98 5.67
N SER A 19 33.40 11.99 6.53
CA SER A 19 32.61 12.16 7.75
C SER A 19 31.21 12.75 7.51
N SER A 20 30.99 13.47 6.40
CA SER A 20 29.65 13.83 5.93
C SER A 20 28.87 12.67 5.29
N LEU A 21 29.52 11.55 4.95
CA LEU A 21 28.86 10.32 4.48
C LEU A 21 28.50 9.34 5.61
N GLN A 22 28.64 9.74 6.89
CA GLN A 22 28.36 8.88 8.03
C GLN A 22 27.28 9.39 8.99
N ASN A 23 26.37 10.24 8.50
CA ASN A 23 25.14 10.60 9.22
C ASN A 23 23.88 10.24 8.42
N SER A 24 23.69 8.95 8.17
CA SER A 24 22.39 8.38 7.79
C SER A 24 22.12 7.02 8.46
N ILE A 25 22.63 6.83 9.69
CA ILE A 25 22.24 5.72 10.59
C ILE A 25 21.24 6.25 11.64
N LEU A 26 20.26 7.04 11.19
CA LEU A 26 19.17 7.57 12.02
C LEU A 26 17.79 7.37 11.34
N GLY A 27 17.66 6.36 10.47
CA GLY A 27 16.42 6.13 9.68
C GLY A 27 15.47 5.05 10.20
N CYS A 28 15.96 3.98 10.86
CA CYS A 28 15.09 2.83 11.19
C CYS A 28 14.29 3.01 12.51
N SER A 29 14.88 3.67 13.52
CA SER A 29 14.14 3.94 14.77
C SER A 29 13.02 4.95 14.56
N ASP A 30 13.17 5.85 13.59
CA ASP A 30 12.16 6.85 13.26
C ASP A 30 11.02 6.22 12.43
N LEU A 31 11.35 5.38 11.45
CA LEU A 31 10.36 4.67 10.63
C LEU A 31 9.42 3.79 11.47
N ILE A 32 9.93 2.97 12.41
CA ILE A 32 9.08 2.14 13.28
C ILE A 32 8.18 3.02 14.14
N LYS A 33 8.71 4.10 14.74
CA LYS A 33 7.93 5.00 15.59
C LYS A 33 6.82 5.70 14.81
N GLN A 34 7.14 6.28 13.66
CA GLN A 34 6.17 6.96 12.81
C GLN A 34 5.13 5.99 12.27
N SER A 35 5.53 4.78 11.87
CA SER A 35 4.62 3.78 11.35
C SER A 35 3.68 3.26 12.43
N CYS A 36 4.19 2.94 13.62
CA CYS A 36 3.34 2.56 14.75
C CYS A 36 2.38 3.68 15.14
N LYS A 37 2.80 4.95 15.10
CA LYS A 37 1.91 6.08 15.38
C LYS A 37 0.77 6.15 14.36
N ASN A 38 1.09 6.01 13.07
CA ASN A 38 0.11 6.04 12.00
C ASN A 38 -0.85 4.85 12.03
N ALA A 39 -0.34 3.67 12.41
CA ALA A 39 -1.11 2.43 12.53
C ALA A 39 -2.15 2.46 13.65
N THR A 40 -1.99 3.32 14.66
CA THR A 40 -2.80 3.31 15.89
C THR A 40 -3.62 4.57 16.10
N ASN A 41 -3.82 5.38 15.05
CA ASN A 41 -4.43 6.72 15.15
C ASN A 41 -5.85 6.77 15.79
N ASP A 42 -6.51 5.64 16.06
CA ASP A 42 -7.88 5.57 16.62
C ASP A 42 -8.09 4.59 17.82
N ASP A 43 -7.03 4.04 18.45
CA ASP A 43 -7.14 3.06 19.58
C ASP A 43 -6.09 3.38 20.69
N PRO A 44 -6.33 3.12 22.00
CA PRO A 44 -5.60 3.75 23.10
C PRO A 44 -4.12 3.36 23.12
N ASN A 45 -3.30 4.18 23.81
CA ASN A 45 -1.84 4.07 24.00
C ASN A 45 -1.26 2.64 24.12
N SER A 46 -2.03 1.65 24.58
CA SER A 46 -1.63 0.24 24.64
C SER A 46 -1.25 -0.37 23.28
N THR A 47 -1.95 -0.04 22.19
CA THR A 47 -1.68 -0.64 20.87
C THR A 47 -0.42 -0.03 20.24
N TYR A 48 -0.15 1.26 20.48
CA TYR A 48 1.09 1.91 20.08
C TYR A 48 2.30 1.31 20.81
N ASP A 49 2.26 1.24 22.14
CA ASP A 49 3.34 0.67 22.95
C ASP A 49 3.60 -0.79 22.58
N PHE A 50 2.53 -1.55 22.32
CA PHE A 50 2.62 -2.92 21.83
C PHE A 50 3.32 -2.99 20.48
N CYS A 51 2.93 -2.16 19.50
CA CYS A 51 3.54 -2.08 18.18
C CYS A 51 5.05 -1.79 18.27
N ILE A 52 5.43 -0.76 19.03
CA ILE A 52 6.83 -0.38 19.23
C ILE A 52 7.63 -1.54 19.80
N LYS A 53 7.05 -2.24 20.80
CA LYS A 53 7.71 -3.36 21.45
C LYS A 53 7.95 -4.51 20.47
N ILE A 54 6.91 -5.00 19.79
CA ILE A 54 7.04 -6.20 18.95
C ILE A 54 7.97 -5.97 17.75
N LEU A 55 7.99 -4.75 17.20
CA LEU A 55 8.87 -4.40 16.09
C LEU A 55 10.29 -4.10 16.57
N GLY A 56 10.45 -3.39 17.69
CA GLY A 56 11.77 -3.06 18.24
C GLY A 56 12.55 -4.29 18.70
N GLU A 57 11.87 -5.34 19.16
CA GLU A 57 12.48 -6.62 19.54
C GLU A 57 12.81 -7.53 18.34
N ASN A 58 12.36 -7.19 17.12
CA ASN A 58 12.55 -8.01 15.93
C ASN A 58 13.72 -7.50 15.05
N PRO A 59 14.80 -8.29 14.88
CA PRO A 59 15.94 -7.91 14.04
C PRO A 59 15.58 -7.64 12.57
N LYS A 60 14.53 -8.27 12.02
CA LYS A 60 14.08 -8.01 10.64
C LYS A 60 13.41 -6.65 10.55
N SER A 61 12.50 -6.34 11.47
CA SER A 61 11.83 -5.04 11.55
C SER A 61 12.83 -3.89 11.73
N ASN A 62 13.84 -4.08 12.58
CA ASN A 62 14.90 -3.07 12.79
C ASN A 62 15.76 -2.79 11.55
N LYS A 63 15.77 -3.70 10.56
CA LYS A 63 16.48 -3.53 9.29
C LYS A 63 15.57 -3.08 8.14
N ALA A 64 14.26 -3.02 8.39
CA ALA A 64 13.31 -2.62 7.38
C ALA A 64 13.52 -1.15 7.00
N LYS A 65 13.40 -0.89 5.71
CA LYS A 65 13.54 0.41 5.05
C LYS A 65 12.24 0.89 4.42
N THR A 66 11.26 0.01 4.28
CA THR A 66 9.94 0.29 3.69
C THR A 66 8.81 -0.17 4.60
N ILE A 67 7.60 0.35 4.37
CA ILE A 67 6.40 -0.10 5.07
C ILE A 67 6.10 -1.57 4.68
N GLU A 68 6.22 -1.94 3.40
CA GLU A 68 6.14 -3.33 2.93
C GLU A 68 7.04 -4.29 3.72
N GLU A 69 8.30 -3.94 3.96
CA GLU A 69 9.22 -4.75 4.76
C GLU A 69 8.77 -4.85 6.22
N LEU A 70 8.17 -3.79 6.77
CA LEU A 70 7.58 -3.81 8.11
C LEU A 70 6.30 -4.65 8.15
N ALA A 71 5.41 -4.56 7.15
CA ALA A 71 4.21 -5.37 7.03
C ALA A 71 4.53 -6.87 6.92
N LEU A 72 5.54 -7.23 6.12
CA LEU A 72 6.04 -8.61 6.07
C LEU A 72 6.62 -9.06 7.42
N ALA A 73 7.28 -8.16 8.15
CA ALA A 73 7.84 -8.46 9.46
C ALA A 73 6.75 -8.62 10.54
N THR A 74 5.68 -7.82 10.52
CA THR A 74 4.53 -7.99 11.42
C THR A 74 3.83 -9.30 11.15
N ILE A 75 3.61 -9.67 9.89
CA ILE A 75 3.01 -10.98 9.53
C ILE A 75 3.87 -12.15 10.01
N ASP A 76 5.19 -12.08 9.84
CA ASP A 76 6.11 -13.10 10.37
C ASP A 76 5.99 -13.24 11.89
N LEU A 77 5.92 -12.12 12.63
CA LEU A 77 5.73 -12.13 14.08
C LEU A 77 4.38 -12.74 14.48
N THR A 78 3.31 -12.42 13.74
CA THR A 78 1.97 -12.93 13.97
C THR A 78 1.88 -14.43 13.71
N ILE A 79 2.52 -14.94 12.65
CA ILE A 79 2.63 -16.39 12.39
C ILE A 79 3.41 -17.10 13.53
N CYS A 80 4.52 -16.50 13.99
CA CYS A 80 5.27 -17.03 15.12
C CYS A 80 4.42 -17.06 16.40
N ASN A 81 3.61 -16.02 16.63
CA ASN A 81 2.70 -15.95 17.76
C ASN A 81 1.62 -17.04 17.68
N ALA A 82 0.91 -17.18 16.55
CA ALA A 82 -0.08 -18.24 16.35
C ALA A 82 0.52 -19.64 16.58
N THR A 83 1.73 -19.89 16.08
CA THR A 83 2.43 -21.16 16.29
C THR A 83 2.69 -21.42 17.79
N LYS A 84 2.99 -20.37 18.55
CA LYS A 84 3.12 -20.44 20.01
C LYS A 84 1.76 -20.73 20.67
N VAL A 85 0.67 -20.14 20.21
CA VAL A 85 -0.69 -20.44 20.71
C VAL A 85 -1.05 -21.91 20.48
N VAL A 86 -0.83 -22.43 19.27
CA VAL A 86 -1.00 -23.86 18.91
C VAL A 86 -0.20 -24.76 19.86
N SER A 87 1.05 -24.40 20.16
CA SER A 87 1.88 -25.14 21.12
C SER A 87 1.32 -25.06 22.55
N THR A 88 0.79 -23.91 22.96
CA THR A 88 0.15 -23.73 24.28
C THR A 88 -1.11 -24.60 24.38
N ILE A 89 -2.01 -24.56 23.39
CA ILE A 89 -3.20 -25.42 23.33
C ILE A 89 -2.81 -26.88 23.45
N SER A 90 -1.84 -27.33 22.65
CA SER A 90 -1.33 -28.71 22.70
C SER A 90 -0.80 -29.09 24.08
N LYS A 91 -0.13 -28.17 24.78
CA LYS A 91 0.36 -28.38 26.15
C LYS A 91 -0.80 -28.47 27.15
N VAL A 92 -1.79 -27.58 27.06
CA VAL A 92 -2.99 -27.57 27.92
C VAL A 92 -3.75 -28.89 27.79
N MET A 93 -3.92 -29.39 26.56
CA MET A 93 -4.54 -30.69 26.29
C MET A 93 -3.75 -31.86 26.88
N ARG A 94 -2.42 -31.89 26.73
CA ARG A 94 -1.55 -32.93 27.29
C ARG A 94 -1.59 -32.97 28.82
N LEU A 95 -1.61 -31.79 29.45
CA LEU A 95 -1.69 -31.65 30.90
C LEU A 95 -3.09 -31.92 31.45
N LYS A 96 -4.10 -32.11 30.58
CA LYS A 96 -5.50 -32.34 30.96
C LYS A 96 -6.00 -31.27 31.94
N VAL A 97 -5.68 -30.00 31.64
CA VAL A 97 -6.08 -28.85 32.46
C VAL A 97 -7.60 -28.82 32.62
N LEU A 98 -8.33 -29.10 31.53
CA LEU A 98 -9.78 -29.19 31.52
C LEU A 98 -10.25 -30.60 31.83
N LYS A 99 -11.23 -30.70 32.73
CA LYS A 99 -11.77 -31.97 33.23
C LYS A 99 -12.99 -32.44 32.45
N THR A 100 -13.66 -31.54 31.73
CA THR A 100 -14.90 -31.82 31.02
C THR A 100 -14.63 -32.25 29.57
N SER A 101 -15.51 -33.09 29.01
CA SER A 101 -15.45 -33.46 27.60
C SER A 101 -15.67 -32.26 26.69
N TYR A 102 -16.57 -31.35 27.10
CA TYR A 102 -16.89 -30.12 26.37
C TYR A 102 -15.67 -29.21 26.24
N GLY A 103 -15.03 -28.82 27.35
CA GLY A 103 -13.85 -27.94 27.28
C GLY A 103 -12.69 -28.56 26.49
N ASN A 104 -12.53 -29.89 26.52
CA ASN A 104 -11.55 -30.58 25.68
C ASN A 104 -11.93 -30.58 24.18
N ALA A 105 -13.21 -30.52 23.83
CA ALA A 105 -13.67 -30.30 22.46
C ALA A 105 -13.38 -28.87 22.01
N CYS A 106 -13.73 -27.86 22.83
CA CYS A 106 -13.42 -26.45 22.55
C CYS A 106 -11.92 -26.24 22.30
N LEU A 107 -11.03 -26.87 23.07
CA LEU A 107 -9.58 -26.81 22.80
C LEU A 107 -9.16 -27.39 21.44
N LYS A 108 -9.83 -28.45 20.96
CA LYS A 108 -9.58 -29.00 19.63
C LYS A 108 -10.06 -28.06 18.55
N ASP A 109 -11.20 -27.42 18.75
CA ASP A 109 -11.74 -26.45 17.81
C ASP A 109 -10.83 -25.23 17.74
N CYS A 110 -10.38 -24.69 18.88
CA CYS A 110 -9.36 -23.65 18.92
C CYS A 110 -8.07 -24.06 18.21
N LEU A 111 -7.63 -25.33 18.34
CA LEU A 111 -6.45 -25.82 17.62
C LEU A 111 -6.63 -25.74 16.09
N SER A 112 -7.83 -26.10 15.59
CA SER A 112 -8.18 -26.00 14.17
C SER A 112 -8.21 -24.53 13.71
N ILE A 113 -8.94 -23.69 14.45
CA ILE A 113 -9.08 -22.26 14.17
C ILE A 113 -7.71 -21.58 14.06
N TYR A 114 -6.78 -21.86 14.98
CA TYR A 114 -5.43 -21.29 14.91
C TYR A 114 -4.58 -21.87 13.78
N SER A 115 -4.80 -23.12 13.37
CA SER A 115 -4.16 -23.69 12.18
C SER A 115 -4.64 -23.00 10.89
N ASP A 116 -5.92 -22.69 10.83
CA ASP A 116 -6.53 -21.96 9.71
C ASP A 116 -6.03 -20.52 9.68
N ALA A 117 -5.96 -19.84 10.83
CA ALA A 117 -5.37 -18.51 10.95
C ALA A 117 -3.89 -18.46 10.49
N ILE A 118 -3.08 -19.49 10.80
CA ILE A 118 -1.70 -19.59 10.29
C ILE A 118 -1.69 -19.71 8.77
N SER A 119 -2.64 -20.44 8.18
CA SER A 119 -2.74 -20.62 6.74
C SER A 119 -3.15 -19.32 6.05
N ALA A 120 -4.16 -18.62 6.56
CA ALA A 120 -4.58 -17.30 6.09
C ALA A 120 -3.42 -16.29 6.15
N LEU A 121 -2.70 -16.20 7.28
CA LEU A 121 -1.54 -15.31 7.42
C LEU A 121 -0.40 -15.63 6.44
N ARG A 122 -0.22 -16.90 6.05
CA ARG A 122 0.75 -17.28 5.02
C ARG A 122 0.30 -16.82 3.63
N GLU A 123 -1.00 -16.89 3.33
CA GLU A 123 -1.55 -16.36 2.09
C GLU A 123 -1.47 -14.82 2.06
N ALA A 124 -1.78 -14.15 3.16
CA ALA A 124 -1.56 -12.71 3.32
C ALA A 124 -0.10 -12.33 3.02
N LYS A 125 0.86 -13.10 3.55
CA LYS A 125 2.29 -12.89 3.26
C LYS A 125 2.63 -13.03 1.77
N ARG A 126 2.00 -13.97 1.06
CA ARG A 126 2.19 -14.12 -0.39
C ARG A 126 1.57 -12.95 -1.15
N ALA A 127 0.36 -12.55 -0.75
CA ALA A 127 -0.36 -11.42 -1.32
C ALA A 127 0.44 -10.12 -1.19
N ILE A 128 0.98 -9.80 0.00
CA ILE A 128 1.86 -8.63 0.22
C ILE A 128 3.08 -8.65 -0.73
N ARG A 129 3.72 -9.80 -0.92
CA ARG A 129 4.90 -9.92 -1.81
C ARG A 129 4.60 -9.66 -3.28
N ILE A 130 3.37 -9.91 -3.71
CA ILE A 130 2.89 -9.59 -5.06
C ILE A 130 2.08 -8.29 -5.08
N LYS A 131 2.09 -7.54 -3.97
CA LYS A 131 1.40 -6.26 -3.80
C LYS A 131 -0.12 -6.31 -3.92
N ASP A 132 -0.72 -7.48 -3.70
CA ASP A 132 -2.17 -7.62 -3.59
C ASP A 132 -2.60 -7.32 -2.14
N PHE A 133 -2.52 -6.04 -1.74
CA PHE A 133 -2.81 -5.63 -0.37
C PHE A 133 -4.28 -5.81 0.00
N LYS A 134 -5.20 -5.71 -0.97
CA LYS A 134 -6.64 -5.99 -0.76
C LYS A 134 -6.86 -7.44 -0.36
N LYS A 135 -6.27 -8.40 -1.08
CA LYS A 135 -6.34 -9.81 -0.70
C LYS A 135 -5.65 -10.05 0.64
N ALA A 136 -4.50 -9.43 0.88
CA ALA A 136 -3.83 -9.53 2.18
C ALA A 136 -4.72 -9.03 3.32
N SER A 137 -5.46 -7.93 3.16
CA SER A 137 -6.43 -7.42 4.14
C SER A 137 -7.52 -8.44 4.47
N VAL A 138 -8.07 -9.11 3.45
CA VAL A 138 -9.09 -10.15 3.63
C VAL A 138 -8.53 -11.31 4.47
N GLU A 139 -7.34 -11.82 4.09
CA GLU A 139 -6.70 -12.95 4.77
C GLU A 139 -6.29 -12.61 6.22
N ILE A 140 -5.75 -11.41 6.45
CA ILE A 140 -5.40 -10.95 7.81
C ILE A 140 -6.67 -10.80 8.65
N SER A 141 -7.73 -10.20 8.10
CA SER A 141 -9.00 -10.01 8.80
C SER A 141 -9.62 -11.34 9.21
N SER A 142 -9.57 -12.36 8.34
CA SER A 142 -10.00 -13.71 8.72
C SER A 142 -9.22 -14.27 9.92
N ALA A 143 -7.92 -13.99 10.01
CA ALA A 143 -7.13 -14.38 11.17
C ALA A 143 -7.44 -13.56 12.45
N VAL A 144 -7.94 -12.32 12.33
CA VAL A 144 -8.33 -11.47 13.48
C VAL A 144 -9.45 -12.11 14.30
N ASP A 145 -10.33 -12.90 13.67
CA ASP A 145 -11.50 -13.51 14.32
C ASP A 145 -11.16 -14.77 15.14
N ALA A 146 -9.96 -15.33 14.99
CA ALA A 146 -9.57 -16.57 15.66
C ALA A 146 -9.63 -16.51 17.21
N PRO A 147 -9.11 -15.45 17.87
CA PRO A 147 -9.21 -15.27 19.32
C PRO A 147 -10.64 -15.29 19.85
N SER A 148 -11.53 -14.46 19.28
CA SER A 148 -12.92 -14.34 19.73
C SER A 148 -13.69 -15.63 19.48
N THR A 149 -13.53 -16.24 18.30
CA THR A 149 -14.18 -17.52 17.99
C THR A 149 -13.75 -18.63 18.97
N CYS A 150 -12.48 -18.65 19.36
CA CYS A 150 -12.00 -19.59 20.37
C CYS A 150 -12.57 -19.29 21.76
N GLU A 151 -12.63 -18.03 22.19
CA GLU A 151 -13.26 -17.64 23.47
C GLU A 151 -14.75 -18.00 23.53
N ASP A 152 -15.49 -17.68 22.46
CA ASP A 152 -16.93 -17.85 22.40
C ASP A 152 -17.34 -19.32 22.54
N GLY A 153 -16.55 -20.23 21.96
CA GLY A 153 -16.73 -21.67 22.14
C GLY A 153 -16.62 -22.15 23.60
N PHE A 154 -15.94 -21.42 24.50
CA PHE A 154 -15.97 -21.71 25.94
C PHE A 154 -17.14 -21.05 26.65
N ASN A 155 -17.54 -19.86 26.21
CA ASN A 155 -18.59 -19.06 26.83
C ASN A 155 -20.01 -19.64 26.63
N GLU A 156 -20.18 -20.53 25.65
CA GLU A 156 -21.43 -21.24 25.38
C GLU A 156 -21.83 -22.23 26.51
N ALA A 157 -20.88 -22.72 27.32
CA ALA A 157 -21.16 -23.61 28.44
C ALA A 157 -20.93 -22.94 29.79
N GLN A 158 -21.93 -23.02 30.68
CA GLN A 158 -21.86 -22.39 32.00
C GLN A 158 -20.76 -23.03 32.87
N GLY A 159 -19.82 -22.20 33.34
CA GLY A 159 -18.75 -22.60 34.26
C GLY A 159 -17.45 -23.03 33.58
N GLU A 160 -17.37 -23.02 32.25
CA GLU A 160 -16.12 -23.19 31.51
C GLU A 160 -15.43 -21.84 31.32
N VAL A 161 -14.09 -21.84 31.39
CA VAL A 161 -13.27 -20.64 31.16
C VAL A 161 -12.17 -21.02 30.19
N CYS A 162 -11.99 -20.22 29.15
CA CYS A 162 -10.93 -20.44 28.16
C CYS A 162 -9.55 -20.39 28.85
N PRO A 163 -8.76 -21.48 28.80
CA PRO A 163 -7.48 -21.53 29.49
C PRO A 163 -6.36 -20.78 28.76
N ILE A 164 -6.64 -20.19 27.59
CA ILE A 164 -5.67 -19.50 26.72
C ILE A 164 -6.05 -18.04 26.44
N SER A 165 -6.89 -17.41 27.26
CA SER A 165 -7.37 -16.05 26.98
C SER A 165 -6.28 -15.00 26.90
N LYS A 166 -5.17 -15.19 27.61
CA LYS A 166 -4.02 -14.30 27.50
C LYS A 166 -3.35 -14.41 26.13
N GLU A 167 -3.21 -15.62 25.62
CA GLU A 167 -2.66 -15.90 24.29
C GLU A 167 -3.60 -15.36 23.20
N ASN A 168 -4.91 -15.52 23.35
CA ASN A 168 -5.92 -14.96 22.45
C ASN A 168 -5.81 -13.44 22.33
N ASN A 169 -5.78 -12.72 23.46
CA ASN A 169 -5.62 -11.26 23.46
C ASN A 169 -4.31 -10.80 22.82
N LEU A 170 -3.22 -11.52 23.09
CA LEU A 170 -1.92 -11.20 22.51
C LEU A 170 -1.94 -11.40 20.98
N PHE A 171 -2.52 -12.50 20.50
CA PHE A 171 -2.64 -12.76 19.06
C PHE A 171 -3.51 -11.72 18.36
N PHE A 172 -4.63 -11.31 18.97
CA PHE A 172 -5.47 -10.24 18.47
C PHE A 172 -4.68 -8.93 18.28
N GLN A 173 -3.86 -8.53 19.25
CA GLN A 173 -3.02 -7.34 19.09
C GLN A 173 -2.01 -7.47 17.93
N HIS A 174 -1.44 -8.67 17.73
CA HIS A 174 -0.55 -8.95 16.61
C HIS A 174 -1.25 -8.83 15.24
N THR A 175 -2.47 -9.36 15.12
CA THR A 175 -3.23 -9.30 13.86
C THR A 175 -3.70 -7.88 13.56
N VAL A 176 -4.15 -7.11 14.57
CA VAL A 176 -4.51 -5.69 14.41
C VAL A 176 -3.32 -4.87 13.91
N VAL A 177 -2.14 -5.03 14.52
CA VAL A 177 -0.93 -4.34 14.03
C VAL A 177 -0.58 -4.78 12.61
N SER A 178 -0.69 -6.07 12.30
CA SER A 178 -0.41 -6.56 10.94
C SER A 178 -1.36 -5.98 9.89
N LEU A 179 -2.65 -5.87 10.21
CA LEU A 179 -3.67 -5.29 9.35
C LEU A 179 -3.41 -3.80 9.12
N ALA A 180 -3.07 -3.07 10.18
CA ALA A 180 -2.77 -1.65 10.07
C ALA A 180 -1.58 -1.38 9.15
N PHE A 181 -0.48 -2.15 9.28
CA PHE A 181 0.68 -2.01 8.40
C PHE A 181 0.37 -2.39 6.94
N ASN A 182 -0.41 -3.46 6.72
CA ASN A 182 -0.86 -3.82 5.38
C ASN A 182 -1.67 -2.69 4.73
N ASN A 183 -2.58 -2.08 5.48
CA ASN A 183 -3.42 -0.98 4.99
C ASN A 183 -2.64 0.33 4.82
N MET A 184 -1.50 0.48 5.50
CA MET A 184 -0.57 1.58 5.20
C MET A 184 0.13 1.39 3.86
N ASP A 185 0.40 0.15 3.44
CA ASP A 185 0.89 -0.12 2.09
C ASP A 185 -0.22 -0.02 1.04
N GLU A 186 -1.47 -0.42 1.34
CA GLU A 186 -2.62 -0.12 0.47
C GLU A 186 -2.76 1.39 0.24
N LYS A 187 -2.55 2.20 1.29
CA LYS A 187 -2.45 3.67 1.18
C LYS A 187 -1.13 4.13 0.54
N SER A 188 -0.05 3.33 0.59
CA SER A 188 1.20 3.63 -0.10
C SER A 188 1.17 3.24 -1.58
N GLU A 189 0.22 2.41 -2.02
CA GLU A 189 -0.12 2.25 -3.43
C GLU A 189 -0.85 3.46 -3.98
N VAL A 190 -1.47 4.27 -3.11
CA VAL A 190 -1.98 5.60 -3.49
C VAL A 190 -0.80 6.53 -3.83
N PHE A 191 0.26 6.57 -2.99
CA PHE A 191 1.44 7.41 -3.20
C PHE A 191 2.78 6.65 -3.29
N SER A 192 3.35 6.54 -4.49
CA SER A 192 4.63 5.85 -4.75
C SER A 192 5.83 6.80 -4.69
N TYR A 193 6.62 6.71 -3.61
CA TYR A 193 7.84 7.52 -3.44
C TYR A 193 8.86 7.32 -4.58
N ASN A 194 9.01 6.09 -5.09
CA ASN A 194 9.95 5.83 -6.18
C ASN A 194 9.46 6.45 -7.49
N PHE A 195 8.16 6.39 -7.77
CA PHE A 195 7.56 7.06 -8.91
C PHE A 195 7.71 8.58 -8.77
N CYS A 196 7.37 9.15 -7.61
CA CYS A 196 7.56 10.56 -7.30
C CYS A 196 8.99 11.04 -7.56
N ARG A 197 9.97 10.32 -7.00
CA ARG A 197 11.38 10.64 -7.21
C ARG A 197 11.77 10.56 -8.69
N ALA A 198 11.40 9.50 -9.40
CA ALA A 198 11.75 9.32 -10.81
C ALA A 198 11.08 10.37 -11.71
N SER A 199 9.80 10.65 -11.50
CA SER A 199 9.02 11.61 -12.29
C SER A 199 9.56 13.03 -12.12
N LEU A 200 9.87 13.44 -10.88
CA LEU A 200 10.38 14.80 -10.63
C LEU A 200 11.86 14.97 -10.98
N GLN A 201 12.72 13.94 -10.83
CA GLN A 201 14.15 14.06 -11.16
C GLN A 201 14.44 14.13 -12.66
N ASN A 202 13.54 13.62 -13.50
CA ASN A 202 13.74 13.63 -14.96
C ASN A 202 13.47 14.99 -15.61
N VAL A 203 12.96 15.96 -14.86
CA VAL A 203 12.67 17.31 -15.37
C VAL A 203 13.95 18.15 -15.25
N PRO A 204 14.55 18.66 -16.35
CA PRO A 204 15.84 19.36 -16.32
C PRO A 204 15.92 20.61 -15.43
N ILE A 205 14.79 21.07 -14.90
CA ILE A 205 14.64 22.32 -14.14
C ILE A 205 14.35 22.03 -12.64
N THR A 206 14.01 20.79 -12.24
CA THR A 206 13.63 20.53 -10.83
C THR A 206 14.78 20.72 -9.85
N ASP A 207 16.03 20.53 -10.27
CA ASP A 207 17.21 20.89 -9.47
C ASP A 207 17.33 22.41 -9.19
N ALA A 208 16.65 23.25 -9.98
CA ALA A 208 16.57 24.70 -9.80
C ALA A 208 15.28 25.17 -9.10
N ILE A 209 14.29 24.29 -8.93
CA ILE A 209 13.03 24.59 -8.23
C ILE A 209 13.23 24.31 -6.73
N THR A 210 13.37 25.39 -5.95
CA THR A 210 13.62 25.27 -4.51
C THR A 210 12.38 25.43 -3.64
N ASN A 211 11.18 25.56 -4.22
CA ASN A 211 9.93 25.76 -3.48
C ASN A 211 8.86 24.70 -3.83
N LEU A 212 8.01 24.41 -2.84
CA LEU A 212 6.94 23.42 -2.97
C LEU A 212 5.95 23.76 -4.10
N GLN A 213 5.67 25.05 -4.32
CA GLN A 213 4.76 25.51 -5.39
C GLN A 213 5.23 25.06 -6.78
N GLY A 214 6.51 25.25 -7.10
CA GLY A 214 7.06 24.84 -8.39
C GLY A 214 7.05 23.32 -8.57
N LEU A 215 7.29 22.55 -7.51
CA LEU A 215 7.22 21.08 -7.58
C LEU A 215 5.80 20.58 -7.84
N ALA A 216 4.79 21.21 -7.24
CA ALA A 216 3.39 20.88 -7.50
C ALA A 216 2.99 21.20 -8.95
N LEU A 217 3.43 22.35 -9.48
CA LEU A 217 3.18 22.71 -10.88
C LEU A 217 3.82 21.73 -11.85
N VAL A 218 5.07 21.32 -11.61
CA VAL A 218 5.70 20.27 -12.42
C VAL A 218 4.92 18.96 -12.37
N ALA A 219 4.46 18.53 -11.19
CA ALA A 219 3.65 17.32 -11.08
C ALA A 219 2.32 17.42 -11.85
N MET A 220 1.64 18.58 -11.78
CA MET A 220 0.40 18.83 -12.53
C MET A 220 0.64 18.91 -14.05
N GLU A 221 1.74 19.50 -14.50
CA GLU A 221 2.12 19.54 -15.92
C GLU A 221 2.42 18.13 -16.45
N LEU A 222 3.15 17.31 -15.68
CA LEU A 222 3.38 15.91 -16.03
C LEU A 222 2.06 15.12 -16.07
N ALA A 223 1.13 15.36 -15.13
CA ALA A 223 -0.19 14.73 -15.14
C ALA A 223 -0.98 15.11 -16.40
N LEU A 224 -0.90 16.39 -16.81
CA LEU A 224 -1.57 16.91 -18.01
C LEU A 224 -1.00 16.31 -19.29
N ASP A 225 0.33 16.18 -19.38
CA ASP A 225 1.01 15.52 -20.51
C ASP A 225 0.66 14.03 -20.57
N ASN A 226 0.66 13.35 -19.43
CA ASN A 226 0.24 11.95 -19.33
C ASN A 226 -1.20 11.77 -19.80
N ALA A 227 -2.15 12.55 -19.29
CA ALA A 227 -3.56 12.45 -19.68
C ALA A 227 -3.75 12.72 -21.17
N SER A 228 -3.09 13.75 -21.71
CA SER A 228 -3.15 14.11 -23.13
C SER A 228 -2.56 13.01 -24.03
N SER A 229 -1.43 12.42 -23.64
CA SER A 229 -0.84 11.29 -24.35
C SER A 229 -1.74 10.06 -24.30
N THR A 230 -2.40 9.79 -23.18
CA THR A 230 -3.32 8.66 -23.04
C THR A 230 -4.54 8.80 -23.95
N ILE A 231 -5.09 10.02 -24.12
CA ILE A 231 -6.14 10.29 -25.13
C ILE A 231 -5.67 9.88 -26.53
N LEU A 232 -4.43 10.21 -26.90
CA LEU A 232 -3.87 9.81 -28.19
C LEU A 232 -3.70 8.29 -28.30
N THR A 233 -3.23 7.64 -27.23
CA THR A 233 -3.13 6.17 -27.17
C THR A 233 -4.49 5.52 -27.38
N ILE A 234 -5.54 5.97 -26.68
CA ILE A 234 -6.89 5.46 -26.83
C ILE A 234 -7.41 5.64 -28.26
N LYS A 235 -7.24 6.83 -28.83
CA LYS A 235 -7.64 7.11 -30.23
C LYS A 235 -6.93 6.19 -31.22
N ASN A 236 -5.62 6.00 -31.07
CA ASN A 236 -4.87 5.10 -31.94
C ASN A 236 -5.38 3.65 -31.83
N ILE A 237 -5.67 3.16 -30.62
CA ILE A 237 -6.26 1.83 -30.41
C ILE A 237 -7.62 1.72 -31.11
N LEU A 238 -8.46 2.76 -31.04
CA LEU A 238 -9.76 2.78 -31.72
C LEU A 238 -9.64 2.90 -33.26
N GLU A 239 -8.63 3.62 -33.76
CA GLU A 239 -8.41 3.88 -35.20
C GLU A 239 -7.70 2.74 -35.94
N ASP A 240 -6.72 2.07 -35.31
CA ASP A 240 -5.99 0.93 -35.89
C ASP A 240 -6.94 -0.23 -36.28
N ASN A 241 -8.13 -0.28 -35.68
CA ASN A 241 -9.19 -1.23 -36.00
C ASN A 241 -10.08 -0.81 -37.19
N ASN A 242 -10.10 0.48 -37.55
CA ASN A 242 -10.92 1.00 -38.64
C ASN A 242 -10.21 0.97 -40.02
N ASN A 243 -8.88 0.85 -40.04
CA ASN A 243 -8.06 0.99 -41.27
C ASN A 243 -7.58 -0.33 -41.91
N ASN A 244 -8.05 -1.51 -41.47
CA ASN A 244 -7.80 -2.79 -42.17
C ASN A 244 -8.67 -2.95 -43.43
N ILE A 245 -8.56 -2.00 -44.35
CA ILE A 245 -8.93 -2.17 -45.75
C ILE A 245 -7.73 -2.85 -46.41
N ILE A 246 -7.92 -4.14 -46.77
CA ILE A 246 -6.99 -5.04 -47.51
C ILE A 246 -6.09 -5.90 -46.60
N VAL A 247 -6.65 -6.92 -45.94
CA VAL A 247 -6.36 -8.36 -46.18
C VAL A 247 -7.50 -9.15 -45.51
N ALA A 248 -8.44 -9.63 -46.32
CA ALA A 248 -9.50 -10.53 -45.88
C ALA A 248 -8.96 -11.97 -45.73
N THR A 249 -8.38 -12.28 -44.58
CA THR A 249 -8.35 -13.65 -44.00
C THR A 249 -8.12 -13.47 -42.50
N THR A 250 -9.15 -13.81 -41.71
CA THR A 250 -9.34 -13.58 -40.25
C THR A 250 -9.54 -12.11 -39.83
N LYS A 251 -10.81 -11.69 -39.76
CA LYS A 251 -11.26 -10.47 -39.06
C LYS A 251 -10.79 -10.52 -37.60
N ASN A 252 -9.85 -9.65 -37.22
CA ASN A 252 -9.72 -9.24 -35.83
C ASN A 252 -10.58 -7.97 -35.68
N ASP A 253 -11.90 -8.15 -35.61
CA ASP A 253 -12.78 -7.07 -35.19
C ASP A 253 -12.47 -6.82 -33.69
N LEU A 254 -12.22 -5.56 -33.29
CA LEU A 254 -12.06 -5.20 -31.88
C LEU A 254 -13.29 -5.70 -31.11
N ASP A 255 -13.07 -6.33 -29.95
CA ASP A 255 -14.17 -6.73 -29.09
C ASP A 255 -15.07 -5.50 -28.82
N PRO A 256 -16.37 -5.55 -29.18
CA PRO A 256 -17.30 -4.44 -28.95
C PRO A 256 -17.31 -3.94 -27.49
N PHE A 257 -17.03 -4.82 -26.53
CA PHE A 257 -16.89 -4.43 -25.13
C PHE A 257 -15.64 -3.57 -24.91
N LEU A 258 -14.50 -3.99 -25.44
CA LEU A 258 -13.25 -3.23 -25.38
C LEU A 258 -13.41 -1.84 -26.03
N GLU A 259 -14.12 -1.75 -27.16
CA GLU A 259 -14.42 -0.48 -27.83
C GLU A 259 -15.24 0.47 -26.93
N ILE A 260 -16.29 -0.03 -26.28
CA ILE A 260 -17.14 0.77 -25.37
C ILE A 260 -16.30 1.27 -24.19
N ARG A 261 -15.55 0.39 -23.52
CA ARG A 261 -14.72 0.78 -22.36
C ARG A 261 -13.65 1.80 -22.73
N LEU A 262 -13.03 1.67 -23.90
CA LEU A 262 -12.07 2.65 -24.40
C LEU A 262 -12.71 4.02 -24.68
N LYS A 263 -13.95 4.06 -25.17
CA LYS A 263 -14.70 5.31 -25.33
C LYS A 263 -15.07 5.94 -23.99
N ASP A 264 -15.50 5.15 -23.01
CA ASP A 264 -15.76 5.65 -21.65
C ASP A 264 -14.49 6.27 -21.04
N CYS A 265 -13.34 5.59 -21.20
CA CYS A 265 -12.03 6.14 -20.80
C CYS A 265 -11.67 7.41 -21.56
N LEU A 266 -11.98 7.50 -22.87
CA LEU A 266 -11.69 8.69 -23.67
C LEU A 266 -12.42 9.93 -23.13
N ASP A 267 -13.68 9.76 -22.73
CA ASP A 267 -14.49 10.82 -22.13
C ASP A 267 -13.90 11.22 -20.75
N LEU A 268 -13.61 10.23 -19.89
CA LEU A 268 -12.99 10.45 -18.57
C LEU A 268 -11.67 11.21 -18.67
N TYR A 269 -10.80 10.84 -19.61
CA TYR A 269 -9.51 11.51 -19.79
C TYR A 269 -9.64 12.92 -20.40
N SER A 270 -10.64 13.14 -21.26
CA SER A 270 -10.93 14.48 -21.80
C SER A 270 -11.41 15.44 -20.72
N ASP A 271 -12.28 14.94 -19.83
CA ASP A 271 -12.71 15.68 -18.64
C ASP A 271 -11.55 15.90 -17.67
N ALA A 272 -10.70 14.89 -17.46
CA ALA A 272 -9.51 14.99 -16.61
C ALA A 272 -8.52 16.06 -17.10
N VAL A 273 -8.30 16.17 -18.42
CA VAL A 273 -7.44 17.23 -19.00
C VAL A 273 -8.00 18.62 -18.68
N THR A 274 -9.30 18.82 -18.86
CA THR A 274 -9.97 20.10 -18.55
C THR A 274 -9.85 20.41 -17.05
N THR A 275 -10.14 19.41 -16.22
CA THR A 275 -10.04 19.46 -14.75
C THR A 275 -8.62 19.79 -14.29
N LEU A 276 -7.58 19.26 -14.94
CA LEU A 276 -6.18 19.56 -14.62
C LEU A 276 -5.81 21.01 -14.94
N VAL A 277 -6.31 21.58 -16.05
CA VAL A 277 -6.08 22.99 -16.38
C VAL A 277 -6.72 23.89 -15.33
N GLU A 278 -7.94 23.58 -14.90
CA GLU A 278 -8.64 24.31 -13.84
C GLU A 278 -7.95 24.14 -12.48
N ALA A 279 -7.39 22.96 -12.18
CA ALA A 279 -6.57 22.74 -10.98
C ALA A 279 -5.30 23.60 -10.99
N ILE A 280 -4.59 23.67 -12.12
CA ILE A 280 -3.39 24.50 -12.29
C ILE A 280 -3.74 25.99 -12.11
N GLU A 281 -4.85 26.46 -12.69
CA GLU A 281 -5.30 27.84 -12.53
C GLU A 281 -5.64 28.16 -11.05
N ALA A 282 -6.41 27.28 -10.39
CA ALA A 282 -6.72 27.42 -8.97
C ALA A 282 -5.45 27.44 -8.12
N PHE A 283 -4.49 26.57 -8.40
CA PHE A 283 -3.22 26.46 -7.68
C PHE A 283 -2.35 27.72 -7.86
N MET A 284 -2.24 28.24 -9.09
CA MET A 284 -1.52 29.48 -9.39
C MET A 284 -2.13 30.70 -8.69
N ASN A 285 -3.45 30.69 -8.50
CA ASN A 285 -4.19 31.67 -7.71
C ASN A 285 -4.13 31.41 -6.18
N GLN A 286 -3.28 30.47 -5.72
CA GLN A 286 -3.12 30.05 -4.32
C GLN A 286 -4.39 29.49 -3.68
N ASN A 287 -5.38 29.10 -4.50
CA ASN A 287 -6.57 28.42 -4.03
C ASN A 287 -6.30 26.91 -3.95
N TYR A 288 -5.45 26.53 -3.00
CA TYR A 288 -4.99 25.15 -2.84
C TYR A 288 -6.12 24.19 -2.49
N GLU A 289 -7.12 24.63 -1.72
CA GLU A 289 -8.28 23.80 -1.41
C GLU A 289 -9.08 23.43 -2.65
N THR A 290 -9.32 24.38 -3.55
CA THR A 290 -9.93 24.08 -4.85
C THR A 290 -9.01 23.18 -5.67
N ALA A 291 -7.73 23.53 -5.85
CA ALA A 291 -6.82 22.68 -6.61
C ALA A 291 -6.79 21.21 -6.11
N ARG A 292 -6.83 20.99 -4.79
CA ARG A 292 -6.88 19.65 -4.18
C ARG A 292 -8.13 18.87 -4.58
N VAL A 293 -9.32 19.49 -4.54
CA VAL A 293 -10.56 18.83 -4.95
C VAL A 293 -10.49 18.38 -6.42
N TRP A 294 -9.94 19.23 -7.28
CA TRP A 294 -9.83 18.96 -8.71
C TRP A 294 -8.81 17.84 -9.00
N LEU A 295 -7.68 17.84 -8.28
CA LEU A 295 -6.67 16.77 -8.38
C LEU A 295 -7.23 15.41 -7.93
N SER A 296 -8.05 15.37 -6.87
CA SER A 296 -8.75 14.15 -6.46
C SER A 296 -9.72 13.63 -7.53
N ALA A 297 -10.45 14.54 -8.21
CA ALA A 297 -11.36 14.16 -9.29
C ALA A 297 -10.60 13.56 -10.50
N VAL A 298 -9.41 14.07 -10.81
CA VAL A 298 -8.53 13.52 -11.85
C VAL A 298 -8.04 12.12 -11.48
N MET A 299 -7.66 11.90 -10.23
CA MET A 299 -7.30 10.56 -9.73
C MET A 299 -8.47 9.59 -9.89
N GLU A 300 -9.68 10.02 -9.53
CA GLU A 300 -10.91 9.22 -9.68
C GLU A 300 -11.20 8.86 -11.14
N ALA A 301 -10.98 9.77 -12.10
CA ALA A 301 -11.15 9.49 -13.52
C ALA A 301 -10.23 8.34 -14.00
N SER A 302 -8.95 8.34 -13.57
CA SER A 302 -8.00 7.28 -13.93
C SER A 302 -8.36 5.92 -13.30
N SER A 303 -8.80 5.91 -12.04
CA SER A 303 -9.26 4.69 -11.36
C SER A 303 -10.56 4.16 -11.97
N THR A 304 -11.51 5.03 -12.29
CA THR A 304 -12.78 4.67 -12.92
C THR A 304 -12.57 4.05 -14.30
N CYS A 305 -11.67 4.62 -15.09
CA CYS A 305 -11.27 4.03 -16.37
C CYS A 305 -10.71 2.62 -16.18
N GLU A 306 -9.79 2.42 -15.21
CA GLU A 306 -9.21 1.12 -14.91
C GLU A 306 -10.24 0.09 -14.41
N GLU A 307 -11.18 0.52 -13.56
CA GLU A 307 -12.24 -0.34 -13.04
C GLU A 307 -13.26 -0.74 -14.11
N GLY A 308 -13.51 0.12 -15.11
CA GLY A 308 -14.39 -0.18 -16.23
C GLY A 308 -14.01 -1.44 -17.02
N PHE A 309 -12.73 -1.84 -17.01
CA PHE A 309 -12.26 -3.10 -17.62
C PHE A 309 -12.44 -4.33 -16.73
N LYS A 310 -12.61 -4.14 -15.41
CA LYS A 310 -12.81 -5.21 -14.42
C LYS A 310 -14.30 -5.60 -14.30
N GLU A 311 -15.21 -4.72 -14.69
CA GLU A 311 -16.65 -4.96 -14.64
C GLU A 311 -17.12 -5.89 -15.77
N ARG A 312 -17.47 -7.15 -15.42
CA ARG A 312 -18.13 -8.08 -16.33
C ARG A 312 -19.51 -7.57 -16.75
N SER A 313 -19.83 -7.66 -18.03
CA SER A 313 -21.23 -7.65 -18.48
C SER A 313 -21.94 -8.85 -17.85
N SER A 314 -23.07 -8.60 -17.18
CA SER A 314 -23.91 -9.60 -16.53
C SER A 314 -24.22 -10.79 -17.46
N GLY A 315 -23.60 -11.96 -17.23
CA GLY A 315 -24.08 -13.22 -17.83
C GLY A 315 -23.09 -14.33 -18.15
N GLU A 316 -21.76 -14.14 -18.14
CA GLU A 316 -20.83 -15.20 -18.54
C GLU A 316 -19.88 -15.62 -17.40
N GLU A 317 -20.01 -16.88 -16.97
CA GLU A 317 -19.03 -17.60 -16.14
C GLU A 317 -17.84 -18.02 -17.03
N GLY A 318 -16.76 -17.24 -16.99
CA GLY A 318 -15.49 -17.55 -17.63
C GLY A 318 -14.34 -16.76 -16.98
N ASP A 319 -13.20 -17.39 -16.76
CA ASP A 319 -12.08 -16.95 -15.90
C ASP A 319 -11.22 -15.80 -16.48
N ASP A 320 -11.58 -15.24 -17.64
CA ASP A 320 -10.79 -14.18 -18.28
C ASP A 320 -11.27 -12.79 -17.85
N VAL A 321 -10.57 -12.20 -16.88
CA VAL A 321 -10.65 -10.75 -16.60
C VAL A 321 -9.90 -10.05 -17.72
N ALA A 322 -10.58 -9.21 -18.51
CA ALA A 322 -9.93 -8.40 -19.52
C ALA A 322 -9.01 -7.38 -18.83
N GLU A 323 -7.70 -7.60 -18.91
CA GLU A 323 -6.72 -6.65 -18.39
C GLU A 323 -6.79 -5.35 -19.19
N SER A 324 -6.88 -4.22 -18.49
CA SER A 324 -6.92 -2.90 -19.10
C SER A 324 -5.68 -2.68 -19.97
N PRO A 325 -5.81 -2.22 -21.23
CA PRO A 325 -4.65 -1.86 -22.04
C PRO A 325 -3.98 -0.57 -21.55
N LEU A 326 -4.56 0.10 -20.55
CA LEU A 326 -4.15 1.40 -20.03
C LEU A 326 -3.61 1.32 -18.59
N VAL A 327 -3.30 0.14 -18.06
CA VAL A 327 -2.84 -0.05 -16.66
C VAL A 327 -1.71 0.92 -16.30
N LYS A 328 -0.75 1.12 -17.20
CA LYS A 328 0.42 1.98 -16.96
C LYS A 328 0.04 3.46 -17.00
N GLU A 329 -0.80 3.85 -17.94
CA GLU A 329 -1.31 5.18 -18.16
C GLU A 329 -2.16 5.62 -16.97
N ASN A 330 -3.14 4.80 -16.58
CA ASN A 330 -4.02 5.00 -15.43
C ASN A 330 -3.20 5.15 -14.14
N TYR A 331 -2.24 4.25 -13.90
CA TYR A 331 -1.33 4.36 -12.76
C TYR A 331 -0.51 5.66 -12.80
N GLY A 332 0.01 6.03 -13.97
CA GLY A 332 0.80 7.25 -14.14
C GLY A 332 0.03 8.52 -13.81
N LEU A 333 -1.18 8.67 -14.36
CA LEU A 333 -2.04 9.83 -14.10
C LEU A 333 -2.43 9.93 -12.62
N PHE A 334 -2.81 8.80 -12.02
CA PHE A 334 -3.14 8.73 -10.60
C PHE A 334 -1.98 9.22 -9.73
N GLN A 335 -0.77 8.67 -9.94
CA GLN A 335 0.40 8.98 -9.13
C GLN A 335 0.87 10.44 -9.30
N LEU A 336 0.85 10.98 -10.51
CA LEU A 336 1.24 12.38 -10.76
C LEU A 336 0.27 13.35 -10.08
N SER A 337 -1.02 13.06 -10.14
CA SER A 337 -2.07 13.85 -9.49
C SER A 337 -1.97 13.77 -7.97
N ASP A 338 -1.65 12.60 -7.41
CA ASP A 338 -1.45 12.43 -5.96
C ASP A 338 -0.20 13.15 -5.45
N ILE A 339 0.88 13.22 -6.24
CA ILE A 339 2.05 14.05 -5.91
C ILE A 339 1.68 15.52 -5.81
N ALA A 340 0.95 16.04 -6.81
CA ALA A 340 0.49 17.42 -6.78
C ALA A 340 -0.45 17.67 -5.58
N LEU A 341 -1.36 16.74 -5.30
CA LEU A 341 -2.31 16.82 -4.18
C LEU A 341 -1.60 16.86 -2.82
N CYS A 342 -0.61 15.99 -2.63
CA CYS A 342 0.22 15.94 -1.44
C CYS A 342 0.95 17.27 -1.20
N ILE A 343 1.58 17.82 -2.23
CA ILE A 343 2.32 19.08 -2.13
C ILE A 343 1.36 20.27 -1.89
N ALA A 344 0.21 20.30 -2.56
CA ALA A 344 -0.83 21.30 -2.33
C ALA A 344 -1.33 21.26 -0.87
N THR A 345 -1.50 20.07 -0.32
CA THR A 345 -1.89 19.88 1.08
C THR A 345 -0.82 20.43 2.05
N LEU A 346 0.47 20.21 1.77
CA LEU A 346 1.55 20.78 2.57
C LEU A 346 1.54 22.32 2.57
N LEU A 347 1.20 22.92 1.42
CA LEU A 347 1.12 24.38 1.26
C LEU A 347 -0.08 25.01 1.97
N THR A 348 -1.19 24.28 2.13
CA THR A 348 -2.34 24.76 2.93
C THR A 348 -1.95 25.01 4.40
N PHE A 349 -0.96 24.28 4.93
CA PHE A 349 -0.56 24.33 6.34
C PHE A 349 0.76 25.08 6.59
N SER A 350 1.37 25.69 5.57
CA SER A 350 2.63 26.45 5.65
C SER A 350 2.42 27.95 5.76
#